data_AF-A0A2M7FWQ8-F1
#
_entry.id   AF-A0A2M7FWQ8-F1
#
_cell.length_a   1.000
_cell.length_b   1.000
_cell.length_c   1.000
_cell.angle_alpha   90.00
_cell.angle_beta   90.00
_cell.angle_gamma   90.00
#
_symmetry.space_group_name_H-M   'P 1'
#
loop_
_entity.id
_entity.type
_entity.pdbx_description
1 polymer ?
#
loop_
_entity_poly.entity_id
_entity_poly.type
_entity_poly.pdbx_seq_one_letter_code
_entity_poly.pdbx_strand_id
1 'polypeptide(L)'
;MTQDQNAAPAANESTLCAPCAGIQRHWRRAPGHAELVQANNRQEARGAHTVTVTRYRCDHCGAIWDYENNRADQRAGWSLVRC
;
A
#
# COMPACT_ATOMS: atom_id res chain seq x y z
N MET A 1 -21.25 -21.39 2.41
CA MET A 1 -21.19 -19.92 2.29
C MET A 1 -19.86 -19.47 2.85
N THR A 2 -18.81 -19.45 2.03
CA THR A 2 -17.50 -18.93 2.45
C THR A 2 -17.49 -17.47 2.05
N GLN A 3 -17.43 -16.61 3.05
CA GLN A 3 -17.52 -15.18 2.90
C GLN A 3 -16.36 -14.69 2.04
N ASP A 4 -16.69 -14.41 0.79
CA ASP A 4 -16.02 -13.46 -0.08
C ASP A 4 -15.76 -12.17 0.72
N GLN A 5 -14.55 -12.07 1.26
CA GLN A 5 -14.02 -10.85 1.86
C GLN A 5 -12.75 -10.47 1.09
N ASN A 6 -12.90 -10.16 -0.20
CA ASN A 6 -11.90 -9.33 -0.88
C ASN A 6 -12.51 -8.57 -2.07
N ALA A 7 -13.72 -8.04 -1.90
CA ALA A 7 -14.32 -7.16 -2.89
C ALA A 7 -13.74 -5.74 -2.77
N ALA A 8 -13.25 -5.26 -3.93
CA ALA A 8 -12.76 -3.92 -4.30
C ALA A 8 -11.30 -3.58 -3.94
N PRO A 9 -10.44 -3.28 -4.95
CA PRO A 9 -10.71 -2.13 -5.81
C PRO A 9 -10.34 -2.36 -7.29
N ALA A 10 -11.31 -2.82 -8.08
CA ALA A 10 -11.17 -2.97 -9.53
C ALA A 10 -11.51 -1.69 -10.34
N ALA A 11 -11.64 -0.53 -9.68
CA ALA A 11 -12.12 0.70 -10.34
C ALA A 11 -11.06 1.80 -10.53
N ASN A 12 -9.84 1.61 -10.02
CA ASN A 12 -8.77 2.63 -10.02
C ASN A 12 -7.39 2.03 -10.41
N GLU A 13 -7.38 0.92 -11.14
CA GLU A 13 -6.15 0.21 -11.52
C GLU A 13 -5.65 0.64 -12.90
N SER A 14 -6.47 1.38 -13.66
CA SER A 14 -6.25 1.68 -15.08
C SER A 14 -5.20 2.77 -15.37
N THR A 15 -4.68 3.48 -14.36
CA THR A 15 -3.66 4.55 -14.50
C THR A 15 -2.27 4.11 -13.99
N LEU A 16 -2.16 2.95 -13.36
CA LEU A 16 -0.90 2.50 -12.80
C LEU A 16 0.06 2.02 -13.88
N CYS A 17 1.35 2.34 -13.75
CA CYS A 17 2.36 1.71 -14.60
C CYS A 17 2.44 0.19 -14.31
N ALA A 18 2.93 -0.60 -15.28
CA ALA A 18 3.09 -2.05 -15.13
C ALA A 18 3.71 -2.50 -13.80
N PRO A 19 4.80 -1.87 -13.29
CA PRO A 19 5.36 -2.26 -12.00
C PRO A 19 4.47 -1.87 -10.80
N CYS A 20 3.71 -0.76 -10.87
CA CYS A 20 2.72 -0.42 -9.83
C CYS A 20 1.57 -1.42 -9.77
N ALA A 21 1.08 -1.88 -10.93
CA ALA A 21 0.02 -2.89 -11.00
C ALA A 21 0.48 -4.24 -10.44
N GLY A 22 1.78 -4.54 -10.49
CA GLY A 22 2.39 -5.75 -9.93
C GLY A 22 2.63 -5.71 -8.41
N ILE A 23 2.38 -4.58 -7.73
CA ILE A 23 2.61 -4.48 -6.29
C ILE A 23 1.57 -5.29 -5.53
N GLN A 24 2.05 -6.21 -4.69
CA GLN A 24 1.19 -7.03 -3.85
C GLN A 24 0.69 -6.24 -2.63
N ARG A 25 -0.59 -5.86 -2.69
CA ARG A 25 -1.30 -5.14 -1.62
C ARG A 25 -1.45 -5.99 -0.37
N HIS A 26 -1.54 -5.33 0.79
CA HIS A 26 -1.78 -5.95 2.10
C HIS A 26 -0.76 -7.04 2.51
N TRP A 27 0.42 -7.04 1.91
CA TRP A 27 1.51 -7.96 2.25
C TRP A 27 2.71 -7.19 2.79
N ARG A 28 3.07 -7.51 4.03
CA ARG A 28 4.24 -6.95 4.68
C ARG A 28 5.52 -7.46 4.02
N ARG A 29 6.50 -6.58 3.79
CA ARG A 29 7.75 -6.85 3.05
C ARG A 29 7.57 -7.20 1.57
N ALA A 30 6.38 -7.00 0.98
CA ALA A 30 6.27 -7.16 -0.46
C ALA A 30 7.21 -6.16 -1.16
N PRO A 31 7.95 -6.60 -2.19
CA PRO A 31 8.87 -5.73 -2.92
C PRO A 31 8.06 -4.63 -3.59
N GLY A 32 8.38 -3.37 -3.25
CA GLY A 32 8.00 -2.24 -4.10
C GLY A 32 8.82 -2.26 -5.38
N HIS A 33 8.44 -1.46 -6.37
CA HIS A 33 9.29 -1.24 -7.54
C HIS A 33 10.28 -0.09 -7.31
N ALA A 34 11.34 -0.03 -8.12
CA ALA A 34 12.44 0.91 -7.95
C ALA A 34 12.01 2.40 -7.97
N GLU A 35 11.02 2.74 -8.80
CA GLU A 35 10.54 4.13 -8.93
C GLU A 35 9.55 4.59 -7.85
N LEU A 36 9.31 3.81 -6.79
CA LEU A 36 8.58 4.29 -5.61
C LEU A 36 9.50 5.15 -4.76
N VAL A 37 9.30 6.45 -4.83
CA VAL A 37 10.03 7.42 -4.03
C VAL A 37 9.30 7.60 -2.70
N GLN A 38 10.02 7.42 -1.59
CA GLN A 38 9.49 7.70 -0.26
C GLN A 38 9.23 9.21 -0.14
N ALA A 39 7.97 9.59 0.12
CA ALA A 39 7.56 10.98 0.22
C ALA A 39 7.50 11.44 1.68
N ASN A 40 6.70 10.76 2.52
CA ASN A 40 6.52 11.16 3.91
C ASN A 40 6.28 9.94 4.79
N ASN A 41 6.74 9.97 6.03
CA ASN A 41 6.43 8.94 7.02
C ASN A 41 5.64 9.56 8.18
N ARG A 42 4.57 8.89 8.59
CA ARG A 42 3.77 9.26 9.74
C ARG A 42 3.58 8.08 10.66
N GLN A 43 3.64 8.34 11.96
CA GLN A 43 3.22 7.37 12.95
C GLN A 43 1.76 7.63 13.30
N GLU A 44 0.93 6.59 13.21
CA GLU A 44 -0.48 6.63 13.56
C GLU A 44 -0.71 5.71 14.76
N ALA A 45 -1.45 6.20 15.76
CA ALA A 45 -1.89 5.38 16.88
C ALA A 45 -3.14 4.59 16.45
N ARG A 46 -3.00 3.27 16.30
CA ARG A 46 -4.09 2.32 16.07
C ARG A 46 -4.40 1.62 17.40
N GLY A 47 -5.26 2.25 18.20
CA GLY A 47 -5.64 1.73 19.52
C GLY A 47 -4.43 1.63 20.44
N ALA A 48 -4.05 0.40 20.83
CA ALA A 48 -2.93 0.15 21.74
C ALA A 48 -1.55 0.12 21.04
N HIS A 49 -1.50 0.24 19.72
CA HIS A 49 -0.27 0.11 18.94
C HIS A 49 0.03 1.36 18.11
N THR A 50 1.29 1.74 18.04
CA THR A 50 1.76 2.76 17.09
C THR A 50 2.22 2.07 15.82
N VAL A 51 1.58 2.42 14.71
CA VAL A 51 1.95 1.94 13.37
C VAL A 51 2.71 3.03 12.64
N THR A 52 3.71 2.66 11.86
CA THR A 52 4.41 3.60 10.98
C THR A 52 3.86 3.43 9.57
N VAL A 53 3.14 4.43 9.08
CA VAL A 53 2.65 4.52 7.71
C VAL A 53 3.62 5.38 6.92
N THR A 54 4.22 4.80 5.91
CA THR A 54 5.15 5.49 5.01
C THR A 54 4.47 5.68 3.67
N ARG A 55 4.28 6.93 3.27
CA ARG A 55 3.80 7.30 1.95
C ARG A 55 4.93 7.26 0.93
N TYR A 56 4.65 6.59 -0.16
CA TYR A 56 5.45 6.52 -1.36
C TYR A 56 4.67 7.11 -2.52
N ARG A 57 5.41 7.69 -3.46
CA ARG A 57 4.89 8.20 -4.72
C ARG A 57 5.70 7.58 -5.85
N CYS A 58 5.02 7.02 -6.84
CA CYS A 58 5.65 6.56 -8.07
C CYS A 58 6.02 7.79 -8.91
N ASP A 59 7.29 7.93 -9.29
CA ASP A 59 7.74 9.02 -10.15
C ASP A 59 7.22 8.85 -11.60
N HIS A 60 7.05 7.60 -12.04
CA HIS A 60 6.64 7.26 -13.40
C HIS A 60 5.15 7.48 -13.70
N CYS A 61 4.24 7.01 -12.83
CA CYS A 61 2.79 7.17 -13.03
C CYS A 61 2.15 8.15 -12.05
N GLY A 62 2.89 8.67 -11.07
CA GLY A 62 2.35 9.56 -10.05
C GLY A 62 1.53 8.87 -8.95
N ALA A 63 1.33 7.55 -9.02
CA ALA A 63 0.54 6.80 -8.06
C ALA A 63 1.06 6.94 -6.62
N ILE A 64 0.14 7.10 -5.68
CA ILE A 64 0.45 7.26 -4.25
C ILE A 64 0.13 5.96 -3.53
N TRP A 65 1.13 5.44 -2.84
CA TRP A 65 1.10 4.19 -2.10
C TRP A 65 1.43 4.45 -0.65
N ASP A 66 0.60 3.98 0.28
CA ASP A 66 0.93 3.98 1.70
C ASP A 66 1.40 2.58 2.09
N TYR A 67 2.58 2.48 2.68
CA TYR A 67 3.14 1.25 3.25
C TYR A 67 3.02 1.30 4.76
N GLU A 68 2.18 0.45 5.33
CA GLU A 68 2.06 0.34 6.77
C GLU A 68 3.04 -0.72 7.31
N ASN A 69 3.95 -0.30 8.19
CA ASN A 69 4.81 -1.20 8.93
C ASN A 69 4.23 -1.43 10.33
N ASN A 70 3.32 -2.38 10.43
CA ASN A 70 2.82 -2.88 11.71
C ASN A 70 3.34 -4.30 11.96
N ARG A 71 3.92 -4.53 13.15
CA ARG A 71 4.38 -5.88 13.54
C ARG A 71 3.25 -6.76 14.05
N ALA A 72 2.20 -6.15 14.59
CA ALA A 72 1.03 -6.85 15.12
C ALA A 72 0.08 -7.32 14.00
N ASP A 73 0.06 -6.63 12.87
CA ASP A 73 -0.80 -6.94 11.73
C ASP A 73 0.01 -7.40 10.52
N GLN A 74 -0.12 -8.69 10.16
CA GLN A 74 0.52 -9.23 8.95
C GLN A 74 -0.12 -8.71 7.64
N ARG A 75 -1.34 -8.16 7.75
CA ARG A 75 -2.04 -7.47 6.65
C ARG A 75 -1.56 -6.02 6.45
N ALA A 76 -0.69 -5.52 7.33
CA ALA A 76 -0.06 -4.22 7.17
C ALA A 76 1.01 -4.31 6.08
N GLY A 77 0.76 -3.64 4.96
CA GLY A 77 1.62 -3.66 3.79
C GLY A 77 1.26 -2.52 2.85
N TRP A 78 1.39 -2.75 1.55
CA TRP A 78 1.06 -1.75 0.54
C TRP A 78 -0.44 -1.53 0.42
N SER A 79 -0.85 -0.27 0.44
CA SER A 79 -2.21 0.19 0.15
C SER A 79 -2.15 1.29 -0.89
N LEU A 80 -2.90 1.14 -1.98
CA LEU A 80 -3.02 2.17 -2.99
C LEU A 80 -3.94 3.27 -2.46
N VAL A 81 -3.42 4.48 -2.34
CA VAL A 81 -4.16 5.65 -1.88
C VAL A 81 -4.80 6.35 -3.07
N ARG A 82 -4.04 6.50 -4.16
CA ARG A 82 -4.45 7.25 -5.35
C ARG A 82 -3.69 6.77 -6.59
N CYS A 83 -4.40 6.68 -7.70
CA CYS A 83 -3.85 6.56 -9.06
C CYS A 83 -4.14 7.85 -9.84
#